data_AF-A0A495A2L4-F1
#
_entry.id   AF-A0A495A2L4-F1
#
_cell.length_a   1.000
_cell.length_b   1.000
_cell.length_c   1.000
_cell.angle_alpha   90.00
_cell.angle_beta   90.00
_cell.angle_gamma   90.00
#
_symmetry.space_group_name_H-M   'P 1'
#
loop_
_entity.id
_entity.type
_entity.pdbx_description
1 polymer ?
#
loop_
_entity_poly.entity_id
_entity_poly.type
_entity_poly.pdbx_seq_one_letter_code
_entity_poly.pdbx_strand_id
1 'polypeptide(L)'
;MVPVFDSQPGGSERVYVFHGTDSTQVLGPEHLMARVRALLTAAGASPAPAPAPHPDIASRPFTAESLQHPGDAGPGARPREHSTVSELSVGLGAEQFWDRVEAGSWATWRDRWPGAAQGPLFPPSTPQWLSDAPRWELDPLAPALGPAASGGWVRSPAQAWDEPGPTSPPERSAETGHEHHRGVGLFQLTDLESFWVFASERDTPEIVARCESLAAAHPAFSWLTGYFDPRDVPGSLRLPAECLPVLHADLEAAGFAVDTWW
;
A
#
# COMPACT_ATOMS: atom_id res chain seq x y z
N MET A 1 -2.58 -33.08 -19.97
CA MET A 1 -3.66 -32.14 -19.61
C MET A 1 -3.73 -32.14 -18.09
N VAL A 2 -3.23 -31.08 -17.45
CA VAL A 2 -3.22 -30.91 -15.99
C VAL A 2 -3.99 -29.63 -15.71
N PRO A 3 -5.12 -29.68 -14.98
CA PRO A 3 -5.79 -28.47 -14.57
C PRO A 3 -5.00 -27.89 -13.39
N VAL A 4 -4.30 -26.79 -13.61
CA VAL A 4 -3.88 -25.92 -12.51
C VAL A 4 -5.04 -24.96 -12.33
N PHE A 5 -5.70 -25.07 -11.17
CA PHE A 5 -6.74 -24.16 -10.74
C PHE A 5 -6.14 -22.76 -10.64
N ASP A 6 -6.20 -22.01 -11.74
CA ASP A 6 -6.11 -20.57 -11.71
C ASP A 6 -7.54 -20.05 -11.69
N SER A 7 -8.18 -20.22 -10.53
CA SER A 7 -9.29 -19.35 -10.19
C SER A 7 -8.68 -17.99 -9.85
N GLN A 8 -8.33 -17.22 -10.89
CA GLN A 8 -8.21 -15.77 -10.77
C GLN A 8 -9.59 -15.28 -10.32
N PRO A 9 -9.76 -14.80 -9.07
CA PRO A 9 -11.01 -14.17 -8.70
C PRO A 9 -11.03 -12.83 -9.44
N GLY A 10 -12.04 -12.65 -10.28
CA GLY A 10 -12.42 -11.32 -10.73
C GLY A 10 -12.70 -10.44 -9.51
N GLY A 11 -12.13 -9.24 -9.54
CA GLY A 11 -12.03 -8.31 -8.40
C GLY A 11 -10.55 -8.12 -8.06
N SER A 12 -10.00 -6.93 -8.30
CA SER A 12 -8.56 -6.66 -8.19
C SER A 12 -8.04 -6.94 -6.78
N GLU A 13 -7.53 -8.16 -6.56
CA GLU A 13 -6.80 -8.53 -5.35
C GLU A 13 -5.50 -7.73 -5.29
N ARG A 14 -5.50 -6.68 -4.46
CA ARG A 14 -4.37 -5.76 -4.35
C ARG A 14 -3.53 -6.07 -3.13
N VAL A 15 -2.22 -6.00 -3.31
CA VAL A 15 -1.25 -6.09 -2.23
C VAL A 15 -0.50 -4.76 -2.17
N TYR A 16 -0.36 -4.23 -0.97
CA TYR A 16 0.37 -3.00 -0.70
C TYR A 16 1.52 -3.32 0.23
N VAL A 17 2.71 -2.80 -0.06
CA VAL A 17 3.90 -2.99 0.77
C VAL A 17 4.38 -1.64 1.27
N PHE A 18 4.48 -1.50 2.59
CA PHE A 18 4.95 -0.30 3.26
C PHE A 18 6.21 -0.61 4.04
N HIS A 19 7.33 -0.04 3.62
CA HIS A 19 8.62 -0.14 4.30
C HIS A 19 8.89 1.07 5.18
N GLY A 20 8.90 0.87 6.49
CA GLY A 20 9.50 1.82 7.43
C GLY A 20 11.00 1.58 7.62
N THR A 21 11.63 2.21 8.62
CA THR A 21 13.08 2.07 8.83
C THR A 21 13.45 0.63 9.20
N ASP A 22 12.77 0.08 10.22
CA ASP A 22 13.06 -1.25 10.78
C ASP A 22 11.86 -2.22 10.72
N SER A 23 10.81 -1.87 9.96
CA SER A 23 9.64 -2.73 9.82
C SER A 23 8.99 -2.64 8.44
N THR A 24 8.26 -3.69 8.08
CA THR A 24 7.48 -3.76 6.84
C THR A 24 6.07 -4.21 7.16
N GLN A 25 5.09 -3.48 6.62
CA GLN A 25 3.68 -3.84 6.64
C GLN A 25 3.26 -4.27 5.23
N VAL A 26 2.51 -5.35 5.16
CA VAL A 26 1.91 -5.85 3.92
C VAL A 26 0.41 -5.92 4.13
N LEU A 27 -0.34 -5.26 3.25
CA LEU A 27 -1.81 -5.23 3.28
C LEU A 27 -2.36 -5.93 2.05
N GLY A 28 -3.44 -6.69 2.20
CA GLY A 28 -4.15 -7.30 1.08
C GLY A 28 -5.11 -8.41 1.50
N PRO A 29 -5.63 -9.20 0.56
CA PRO A 29 -6.51 -10.33 0.86
C PRO A 29 -5.89 -11.37 1.81
N GLU A 30 -6.71 -11.97 2.67
CA GLU A 30 -6.27 -12.89 3.72
C GLU A 30 -5.44 -14.07 3.19
N HIS A 31 -5.84 -14.68 2.07
CA HIS A 31 -5.11 -15.80 1.47
C HIS A 31 -3.73 -15.39 0.95
N LEU A 32 -3.56 -14.16 0.44
CA LEU A 32 -2.27 -13.64 0.04
C LEU A 32 -1.41 -13.34 1.27
N MET A 33 -2.00 -12.76 2.33
CA MET A 33 -1.29 -12.51 3.59
C MET A 33 -0.83 -13.80 4.26
N ALA A 34 -1.62 -14.87 4.20
CA ALA A 34 -1.22 -16.20 4.66
C ALA A 34 -0.03 -16.75 3.86
N ARG A 35 0.05 -16.48 2.56
CA ARG A 35 1.20 -16.87 1.71
C ARG A 35 2.45 -16.06 2.04
N VAL A 36 2.35 -14.74 2.23
CA VAL A 36 3.49 -13.92 2.68
C VAL A 36 3.99 -14.43 4.04
N ARG A 37 3.07 -14.70 4.98
CA ARG A 37 3.38 -15.27 6.30
C ARG A 37 4.15 -16.58 6.17
N ALA A 38 3.73 -17.48 5.30
CA ALA A 38 4.39 -18.76 5.10
C ALA A 38 5.83 -18.60 4.57
N LEU A 39 6.06 -17.69 3.62
CA LEU A 39 7.40 -17.39 3.09
C LEU A 39 8.31 -16.85 4.18
N LEU A 40 7.86 -15.83 4.90
CA LEU A 40 8.63 -15.19 5.98
C LEU A 40 8.96 -16.19 7.11
N THR A 41 7.98 -16.98 7.55
CA THR A 41 8.18 -18.00 8.58
C THR A 41 9.16 -19.09 8.13
N ALA A 42 9.07 -19.54 6.87
CA ALA A 42 10.01 -20.52 6.32
C ALA A 42 11.45 -19.99 6.26
N ALA A 43 11.62 -18.67 6.12
CA ALA A 43 12.90 -17.97 6.21
C ALA A 43 13.32 -17.62 7.66
N GLY A 44 12.60 -18.08 8.68
CA GLY A 44 12.91 -17.85 10.09
C GLY A 44 12.58 -16.44 10.59
N ALA A 45 11.71 -15.70 9.91
CA ALA A 45 11.13 -14.46 10.43
C ALA A 45 9.85 -14.75 11.23
N SER A 46 9.46 -13.82 12.10
CA SER A 46 8.28 -13.95 12.98
C SER A 46 7.26 -12.86 12.67
N PRO A 47 6.49 -12.98 11.58
CA PRO A 47 5.50 -11.98 11.22
C PRO A 47 4.31 -11.98 12.19
N ALA A 48 3.93 -10.80 12.66
CA ALA A 48 2.78 -10.58 13.53
C ALA A 48 1.50 -10.36 12.70
N PRO A 49 0.33 -10.81 13.18
CA PRO A 49 -0.96 -10.56 12.53
C PRO A 49 -1.47 -9.11 12.68
N ALA A 50 -0.90 -8.34 13.59
CA ALA A 50 -1.13 -6.91 13.74
C ALA A 50 0.11 -6.26 14.39
N PRO A 51 0.53 -5.07 13.98
CA PRO A 51 1.72 -4.43 14.50
C PRO A 51 1.49 -3.89 15.92
N ALA A 52 2.57 -3.78 16.68
CA ALA A 52 2.68 -2.70 17.65
C ALA A 52 2.86 -1.39 16.86
N PRO A 53 2.31 -0.24 17.31
CA PRO A 53 2.51 1.04 16.63
C PRO A 53 4.00 1.21 16.27
N HIS A 54 4.26 1.53 15.01
CA HIS A 54 5.60 1.59 14.43
C HIS A 54 6.52 2.44 15.32
N PRO A 55 7.74 2.02 15.67
CA PRO A 55 8.61 2.81 16.55
C PRO A 55 9.00 4.17 15.94
N ASP A 56 9.09 4.27 14.61
CA ASP A 56 9.29 5.55 13.90
C ASP A 56 8.04 6.46 13.86
N ILE A 57 6.89 5.94 14.29
CA ILE A 57 5.75 6.76 14.71
C ILE A 57 6.09 7.27 16.11
N ALA A 58 6.98 8.25 16.16
CA ALA A 58 6.88 9.24 17.21
C ALA A 58 5.74 10.19 16.83
N SER A 59 5.00 10.70 17.82
CA SER A 59 4.28 11.96 17.64
C SER A 59 5.29 13.00 17.17
N ARG A 60 5.46 13.16 15.85
CA ARG A 60 6.06 14.39 15.34
C ARG A 60 5.11 15.47 15.84
N PRO A 61 5.59 16.47 16.58
CA PRO A 61 4.71 17.57 16.94
C PRO A 61 4.10 18.03 15.63
N PHE A 62 2.77 17.89 15.55
CA PHE A 62 1.93 18.50 14.54
C PHE A 62 2.55 19.86 14.23
N THR A 63 2.84 20.12 12.95
CA THR A 63 3.41 21.40 12.54
C THR A 63 2.36 22.47 12.81
N ALA A 64 2.35 23.04 14.01
CA ALA A 64 1.40 24.05 14.44
C ALA A 64 -0.11 23.67 14.37
N GLU A 65 -0.56 22.56 13.78
CA GLU A 65 -2.00 22.38 13.55
C GLU A 65 -2.80 22.01 14.82
N SER A 66 -2.18 21.49 15.88
CA SER A 66 -2.78 21.39 17.23
C SER A 66 -2.80 22.72 18.00
N LEU A 67 -2.10 23.75 17.49
CA LEU A 67 -2.03 25.10 18.07
C LEU A 67 -2.88 26.13 17.30
N GLN A 68 -3.46 25.77 16.15
CA GLN A 68 -4.22 26.68 15.30
C GLN A 68 -5.74 26.72 15.60
N HIS A 69 -6.26 25.85 16.47
CA HIS A 69 -7.62 25.93 17.01
C HIS A 69 -7.57 26.08 18.54
N PRO A 70 -7.45 27.31 19.09
CA PRO A 70 -7.58 27.53 20.52
C PRO A 70 -9.06 27.38 20.90
N GLY A 71 -9.54 26.16 21.14
CA GLY A 71 -10.91 25.98 21.65
C GLY A 71 -11.49 24.58 21.64
N ASP A 72 -11.10 23.70 20.71
CA ASP A 72 -11.77 22.41 20.58
C ASP A 72 -10.98 21.30 21.27
N ALA A 73 -11.65 20.59 22.18
CA ALA A 73 -11.18 19.31 22.68
C ALA A 73 -10.89 18.42 21.46
N GLY A 74 -9.65 17.93 21.34
CA GLY A 74 -9.23 17.13 20.19
C GLY A 74 -10.24 16.02 19.88
N PRO A 75 -10.47 15.73 18.59
CA PRO A 75 -11.48 14.76 18.19
C PRO A 75 -11.22 13.44 18.91
N GLY A 76 -12.22 12.98 19.69
CA GLY A 76 -12.12 11.72 20.41
C GLY A 76 -11.78 10.59 19.45
N ALA A 77 -10.97 9.63 19.91
CA ALA A 77 -10.58 8.45 19.14
C ALA A 77 -11.81 7.80 18.50
N ARG A 78 -11.93 7.91 17.17
CA ARG A 78 -13.02 7.25 16.44
C ARG A 78 -12.75 5.73 16.48
N PRO A 79 -13.75 4.92 16.78
CA PRO A 79 -13.61 3.47 16.71
C PRO A 79 -13.20 3.05 15.29
N ARG A 80 -12.25 2.12 15.21
CA ARG A 80 -11.79 1.46 13.99
C ARG A 80 -12.86 0.47 13.55
N GLU A 81 -13.81 0.92 12.72
CA GLU A 81 -15.02 0.12 12.50
C GLU A 81 -14.81 -1.05 11.51
N HIS A 82 -14.09 -0.93 10.37
CA HIS A 82 -14.08 -2.02 9.36
C HIS A 82 -12.90 -2.05 8.36
N SER A 83 -11.82 -2.84 8.56
CA SER A 83 -10.78 -3.04 7.51
C SER A 83 -11.32 -3.84 6.34
N THR A 84 -11.05 -3.43 5.10
CA THR A 84 -11.39 -4.24 3.91
C THR A 84 -10.26 -5.19 3.51
N VAL A 85 -9.05 -4.96 4.03
CA VAL A 85 -7.86 -5.80 3.80
C VAL A 85 -7.35 -6.42 5.10
N SER A 86 -6.68 -7.56 4.97
CA SER A 86 -5.88 -8.17 6.03
C SER A 86 -4.48 -7.57 6.07
N GLU A 87 -3.82 -7.73 7.21
CA GLU A 87 -2.50 -7.18 7.46
C GLU A 87 -1.50 -8.27 7.87
N LEU A 88 -0.26 -8.06 7.47
CA LEU A 88 0.91 -8.74 7.98
C LEU A 88 1.99 -7.71 8.32
N SER A 89 2.55 -7.79 9.52
CA SER A 89 3.64 -6.92 9.95
C SER A 89 4.87 -7.73 10.33
N VAL A 90 6.06 -7.24 9.99
CA VAL A 90 7.33 -7.87 10.36
C VAL A 90 8.38 -6.82 10.71
N GLY A 91 9.16 -7.06 11.77
CA GLY A 91 10.26 -6.18 12.19
C GLY A 91 11.51 -6.34 11.32
N LEU A 92 11.35 -6.06 10.02
CA LEU A 92 12.41 -6.05 9.02
C LEU A 92 12.23 -4.81 8.14
N GLY A 93 13.29 -4.01 7.98
CA GLY A 93 13.34 -2.96 6.96
C GLY A 93 13.33 -3.53 5.53
N ALA A 94 13.26 -2.66 4.53
CA ALA A 94 13.04 -3.02 3.13
C ALA A 94 13.95 -4.14 2.60
N GLU A 95 15.28 -3.98 2.67
CA GLU A 95 16.24 -4.96 2.15
C GLU A 95 16.08 -6.33 2.84
N GLN A 96 16.04 -6.32 4.18
CA GLN A 96 15.90 -7.55 4.97
C GLN A 96 14.57 -8.24 4.71
N PHE A 97 13.49 -7.51 4.48
CA PHE A 97 12.20 -8.08 4.11
C PHE A 97 12.31 -8.86 2.80
N TRP A 98 12.86 -8.25 1.74
CA TRP A 98 12.98 -8.89 0.43
C TRP A 98 13.94 -10.08 0.44
N ASP A 99 15.05 -9.99 1.16
CA ASP A 99 15.97 -11.11 1.39
C ASP A 99 15.25 -12.31 2.04
N ARG A 100 14.37 -12.04 3.02
CA ARG A 100 13.59 -13.10 3.68
C ARG A 100 12.50 -13.66 2.80
N VAL A 101 11.86 -12.84 1.96
CA VAL A 101 10.90 -13.32 0.97
C VAL A 101 11.58 -14.26 -0.03
N GLU A 102 12.75 -13.89 -0.55
CA GLU A 102 13.53 -14.73 -1.46
C GLU A 102 13.98 -16.02 -0.77
N ALA A 103 14.58 -15.92 0.42
CA ALA A 103 14.97 -17.10 1.20
C ALA A 103 13.77 -18.02 1.51
N GLY A 104 12.60 -17.43 1.75
CA GLY A 104 11.33 -18.14 1.96
C GLY A 104 10.85 -18.87 0.72
N SER A 105 11.00 -18.26 -0.47
CA SER A 105 10.73 -18.92 -1.75
C SER A 105 11.60 -20.17 -1.92
N TRP A 106 12.88 -20.09 -1.56
CA TRP A 106 13.78 -21.26 -1.58
C TRP A 106 13.43 -22.30 -0.51
N ALA A 107 13.11 -21.86 0.70
CA ALA A 107 12.79 -22.75 1.81
C ALA A 107 11.50 -23.54 1.55
N THR A 108 10.46 -22.89 1.05
CA THR A 108 9.17 -23.52 0.72
C THR A 108 9.21 -24.35 -0.57
N TRP A 109 10.18 -24.09 -1.46
CA TRP A 109 10.38 -24.87 -2.68
C TRP A 109 11.04 -26.23 -2.45
N ARG A 110 11.81 -26.40 -1.36
CA ARG A 110 12.57 -27.62 -1.06
C ARG A 110 11.71 -28.89 -1.07
N ASP A 111 10.46 -28.78 -0.62
CA ASP A 111 9.50 -29.88 -0.58
C ASP A 111 8.84 -30.18 -1.94
N ARG A 112 9.11 -29.34 -2.95
CA ARG A 112 8.58 -29.44 -4.33
C ARG A 112 9.65 -29.76 -5.36
N TRP A 113 10.86 -30.12 -4.91
CA TRP A 113 11.96 -30.48 -5.81
C TRP A 113 11.53 -31.62 -6.76
N PRO A 114 11.64 -31.44 -8.08
CA PRO A 114 11.23 -32.48 -9.02
C PRO A 114 12.11 -33.73 -8.81
N GLY A 115 11.46 -34.88 -8.58
CA GLY A 115 12.15 -36.16 -8.45
C GLY A 115 12.75 -36.72 -9.76
N ALA A 116 12.66 -36.01 -10.89
CA ALA A 116 13.07 -36.51 -12.20
C ALA A 116 13.88 -35.49 -13.03
N ALA A 117 14.89 -36.01 -13.74
CA ALA A 117 16.02 -35.30 -14.35
C ALA A 117 15.72 -34.51 -15.65
N GLN A 118 14.46 -34.23 -16.01
CA GLN A 118 14.13 -33.68 -17.35
C GLN A 118 13.19 -32.47 -17.36
N GLY A 119 12.94 -31.82 -16.23
CA GLY A 119 12.24 -30.52 -16.19
C GLY A 119 13.22 -29.35 -16.27
N PRO A 120 12.86 -28.21 -16.89
CA PRO A 120 13.65 -26.99 -16.77
C PRO A 120 13.70 -26.59 -15.29
N LEU A 121 14.92 -26.55 -14.73
CA LEU A 121 15.17 -26.11 -13.36
C LEU A 121 15.25 -24.58 -13.37
N PHE A 122 14.14 -23.93 -13.07
CA PHE A 122 14.18 -22.52 -12.69
C PHE A 122 14.35 -22.42 -11.17
N PRO A 123 15.25 -21.56 -10.68
CA PRO A 123 15.28 -21.27 -9.24
C PRO A 123 13.92 -20.72 -8.81
N PRO A 124 13.42 -21.07 -7.61
CA PRO A 124 12.24 -20.41 -7.07
C PRO A 124 12.55 -18.92 -6.90
N SER A 125 11.64 -18.06 -7.39
CA SER A 125 11.72 -16.62 -7.26
C SER A 125 10.68 -16.11 -6.26
N THR A 126 10.78 -14.83 -5.90
CA THR A 126 9.68 -14.11 -5.25
C THR A 126 8.40 -14.28 -6.08
N PRO A 127 7.24 -14.53 -5.45
CA PRO A 127 5.98 -14.64 -6.20
C PRO A 127 5.68 -13.36 -6.98
N GLN A 128 5.29 -13.50 -8.24
CA GLN A 128 5.09 -12.37 -9.15
C GLN A 128 4.10 -11.33 -8.60
N TRP A 129 2.99 -11.76 -7.99
CA TRP A 129 2.01 -10.84 -7.40
C TRP A 129 2.55 -10.02 -6.22
N LEU A 130 3.58 -10.51 -5.52
CA LEU A 130 4.24 -9.79 -4.43
C LEU A 130 5.39 -8.94 -4.97
N SER A 131 6.12 -9.43 -5.98
CA SER A 131 7.11 -8.60 -6.67
C SER A 131 6.47 -7.41 -7.38
N ASP A 132 5.22 -7.56 -7.83
CA ASP A 132 4.45 -6.55 -8.57
C ASP A 132 3.57 -5.67 -7.67
N ALA A 133 3.55 -5.96 -6.37
CA ALA A 133 2.81 -5.18 -5.40
C ALA A 133 3.41 -3.75 -5.30
N PRO A 134 2.59 -2.69 -5.44
CA PRO A 134 3.01 -1.33 -5.19
C PRO A 134 3.68 -1.16 -3.82
N ARG A 135 4.73 -0.33 -3.79
CA ARG A 135 5.60 -0.16 -2.64
C ARG A 135 5.73 1.30 -2.26
N TRP A 136 5.65 1.57 -0.97
CA TRP A 136 5.94 2.85 -0.39
C TRP A 136 7.02 2.71 0.68
N GLU A 137 7.90 3.69 0.71
CA GLU A 137 8.99 3.80 1.66
C GLU A 137 8.79 5.05 2.49
N LEU A 138 9.03 4.95 3.80
CA LEU A 138 9.03 6.11 4.66
C LEU A 138 10.29 6.93 4.40
N ASP A 139 10.14 8.11 3.82
CA ASP A 139 11.23 9.07 3.66
C ASP A 139 11.03 10.22 4.65
N PRO A 140 11.91 10.39 5.67
CA PRO A 140 11.80 11.45 6.66
C PRO A 140 12.07 12.85 6.10
N LEU A 141 12.65 12.96 4.90
CA LEU A 141 13.02 14.19 4.22
C LEU A 141 12.10 14.53 3.03
N ALA A 142 11.10 13.70 2.74
CA ALA A 142 10.18 13.90 1.64
C ALA A 142 9.53 15.30 1.71
N PRO A 143 9.57 16.09 0.63
CA PRO A 143 8.95 17.40 0.61
C PRO A 143 7.43 17.28 0.61
N ALA A 144 6.77 18.15 1.38
CA ALA A 144 5.31 18.23 1.47
C ALA A 144 4.77 19.39 0.63
N LEU A 145 3.67 19.15 -0.10
CA LEU A 145 2.83 20.17 -0.73
C LEU A 145 1.64 20.46 0.17
N GLY A 146 1.79 21.44 1.07
CA GLY A 146 0.73 21.82 1.98
C GLY A 146 1.27 22.29 3.33
N PRO A 147 0.41 22.30 4.36
CA PRO A 147 0.77 22.79 5.69
C PRO A 147 1.66 21.82 6.50
N ALA A 148 1.88 20.59 6.03
CA ALA A 148 2.61 19.58 6.79
C ALA A 148 4.13 19.77 6.76
N ALA A 149 4.79 19.23 7.79
CA ALA A 149 6.24 19.08 7.85
C ALA A 149 6.78 18.15 6.76
N SER A 150 8.08 18.26 6.48
CA SER A 150 8.80 17.27 5.68
C SER A 150 8.71 15.87 6.30
N GLY A 151 8.66 14.89 5.43
CA GLY A 151 8.68 13.47 5.74
C GLY A 151 7.31 12.81 5.59
N GLY A 152 7.29 11.64 4.93
CA GLY A 152 6.07 10.94 4.59
C GLY A 152 6.32 9.63 3.85
N TRP A 153 5.23 8.96 3.48
CA TRP A 153 5.29 7.77 2.64
C TRP A 153 5.47 8.19 1.18
N VAL A 154 6.63 7.87 0.60
CA VAL A 154 6.89 8.12 -0.82
C VAL A 154 6.82 6.84 -1.60
N ARG A 155 6.39 6.91 -2.85
CA ARG A 155 6.31 5.73 -3.70
C ARG A 155 7.72 5.30 -4.08
N SER A 156 8.04 4.02 -3.91
CA SER A 156 9.35 3.49 -4.29
C SER A 156 9.49 3.47 -5.82
N PRO A 157 10.59 3.99 -6.39
CA PRO A 157 10.81 4.06 -7.83
C PRO A 157 11.00 2.69 -8.49
N ALA A 158 11.16 1.61 -7.71
CA ALA A 158 11.33 0.25 -8.23
C ALA A 158 10.11 -0.29 -9.00
N GLN A 159 8.99 0.45 -9.02
CA GLN A 159 7.79 0.08 -9.78
C GLN A 159 6.91 1.31 -10.05
N ALA A 160 7.26 2.09 -11.07
CA ALA A 160 6.28 2.99 -11.67
C ALA A 160 5.12 2.15 -12.21
N TRP A 161 3.87 2.60 -12.05
CA TRP A 161 2.66 1.84 -12.43
C TRP A 161 2.59 1.60 -13.96
N ASP A 162 3.48 2.26 -14.71
CA ASP A 162 3.59 2.26 -16.16
C ASP A 162 4.95 1.74 -16.66
N GLU A 163 5.80 1.13 -15.81
CA GLU A 163 6.99 0.43 -16.31
C GLU A 163 6.60 -0.93 -16.90
N PRO A 164 6.99 -1.24 -18.16
CA PRO A 164 6.77 -2.57 -18.70
C PRO A 164 7.62 -3.55 -17.89
N GLY A 165 6.95 -4.45 -17.17
CA GLY A 165 7.60 -5.65 -16.64
C GLY A 165 8.37 -6.40 -17.73
N PRO A 166 9.26 -7.35 -17.38
CA PRO A 166 10.07 -8.08 -18.35
C PRO A 166 9.17 -8.58 -19.49
N THR A 167 9.50 -8.16 -20.71
CA THR A 167 8.68 -8.35 -21.92
C THR A 167 8.20 -9.79 -22.05
N SER A 168 6.93 -10.03 -21.77
CA SER A 168 6.24 -11.24 -22.21
C SER A 168 6.23 -11.26 -23.75
N PRO A 169 6.46 -12.41 -24.39
CA PRO A 169 6.47 -12.50 -25.85
C PRO A 169 5.13 -12.04 -26.44
N PRO A 170 5.14 -11.44 -27.65
CA PRO A 170 4.00 -10.71 -28.17
C PRO A 170 2.96 -11.68 -28.72
N GLU A 171 2.00 -12.08 -27.89
CA GLU A 171 0.78 -12.73 -28.38
C GLU A 171 -0.43 -11.82 -28.18
N ARG A 172 -0.83 -11.25 -29.32
CA ARG A 172 -2.20 -10.96 -29.76
C ARG A 172 -3.27 -11.04 -28.68
N SER A 173 -3.87 -9.90 -28.36
CA SER A 173 -5.30 -9.67 -28.62
C SER A 173 -5.60 -8.18 -28.39
N ALA A 174 -6.09 -7.54 -29.45
CA ALA A 174 -6.83 -6.31 -29.32
C ALA A 174 -8.23 -6.68 -28.83
N GLU A 175 -8.59 -6.32 -27.60
CA GLU A 175 -9.97 -6.38 -27.12
C GLU A 175 -10.23 -5.21 -26.16
N THR A 176 -10.93 -4.21 -26.70
CA THR A 176 -12.04 -3.46 -26.09
C THR A 176 -11.92 -3.04 -24.62
N GLY A 177 -11.60 -1.76 -24.42
CA GLY A 177 -12.45 -0.82 -23.67
C GLY A 177 -13.06 -1.30 -22.35
N HIS A 178 -12.21 -1.47 -21.34
CA HIS A 178 -12.59 -1.16 -19.97
C HIS A 178 -11.45 -0.32 -19.41
N GLU A 179 -11.66 1.00 -19.29
CA GLU A 179 -10.84 1.82 -18.42
C GLU A 179 -11.06 1.28 -17.00
N HIS A 180 -10.23 0.32 -16.60
CA HIS A 180 -10.25 -0.25 -15.27
C HIS A 180 -9.88 0.87 -14.32
N HIS A 181 -10.85 1.40 -13.57
CA HIS A 181 -10.59 2.30 -12.47
C HIS A 181 -9.56 1.63 -11.55
N ARG A 182 -8.34 2.18 -11.55
CA ARG A 182 -7.19 1.63 -10.82
C ARG A 182 -7.43 1.92 -9.35
N GLY A 183 -7.19 0.91 -8.52
CA GLY A 183 -7.64 0.92 -7.14
C GLY A 183 -6.93 1.95 -6.26
N VAL A 184 -7.66 2.50 -5.29
CA VAL A 184 -7.17 3.43 -4.26
C VAL A 184 -7.04 2.72 -2.91
N GLY A 185 -5.98 3.01 -2.15
CA GLY A 185 -5.80 2.61 -0.75
C GLY A 185 -5.94 3.80 0.19
N LEU A 186 -6.79 3.69 1.22
CA LEU A 186 -6.97 4.67 2.29
C LEU A 186 -6.50 4.05 3.61
N PHE A 187 -5.25 4.30 4.01
CA PHE A 187 -4.60 3.56 5.10
C PHE A 187 -4.10 4.47 6.20
N GLN A 188 -4.40 4.09 7.44
CA GLN A 188 -4.00 4.82 8.64
C GLN A 188 -2.64 4.34 9.19
N LEU A 189 -1.58 4.49 8.40
CA LEU A 189 -0.26 3.89 8.67
C LEU A 189 0.51 4.50 9.84
N THR A 190 0.34 5.80 10.07
CA THR A 190 1.24 6.55 10.96
C THR A 190 0.58 7.12 12.20
N ASP A 191 -0.70 7.47 12.19
CA ASP A 191 -1.33 8.11 13.35
C ASP A 191 -2.85 8.01 13.27
N LEU A 192 -3.52 8.11 14.41
CA LEU A 192 -4.99 8.00 14.47
C LEU A 192 -5.72 9.24 13.95
N GLU A 193 -4.99 10.33 13.69
CA GLU A 193 -5.57 11.63 13.35
C GLU A 193 -5.51 11.93 11.85
N SER A 194 -4.80 11.11 11.08
CA SER A 194 -4.65 11.25 9.64
C SER A 194 -4.56 9.91 8.95
N PHE A 195 -5.00 9.88 7.69
CA PHE A 195 -4.86 8.72 6.83
C PHE A 195 -4.15 9.11 5.54
N TRP A 196 -3.59 8.10 4.90
CA TRP A 196 -2.87 8.23 3.65
C TRP A 196 -3.72 7.70 2.51
N VAL A 197 -3.74 8.46 1.41
CA VAL A 197 -4.31 8.06 0.13
C VAL A 197 -3.18 7.63 -0.78
N PHE A 198 -3.28 6.40 -1.26
CA PHE A 198 -2.33 5.81 -2.21
C PHE A 198 -3.08 5.43 -3.48
N ALA A 199 -2.69 6.05 -4.57
CA ALA A 199 -3.31 5.87 -5.88
C ALA A 199 -2.24 5.88 -6.98
N SER A 200 -2.63 5.56 -8.20
CA SER A 200 -1.73 5.68 -9.34
C SER A 200 -1.50 7.14 -9.70
N GLU A 201 -0.36 7.45 -10.32
CA GLU A 201 -0.04 8.80 -10.79
C GLU A 201 -1.12 9.37 -11.73
N ARG A 202 -1.83 8.50 -12.45
CA ARG A 202 -2.94 8.88 -13.33
C ARG A 202 -4.18 9.34 -12.55
N ASP A 203 -4.45 8.72 -11.39
CA ASP A 203 -5.67 8.98 -10.62
C ASP A 203 -5.48 10.07 -9.56
N THR A 204 -4.25 10.28 -9.09
CA THR A 204 -3.93 11.30 -8.08
C THR A 204 -4.53 12.68 -8.42
N PRO A 205 -4.41 13.22 -9.66
CA PRO A 205 -5.00 14.52 -9.98
C PRO A 205 -6.53 14.56 -9.84
N GLU A 206 -7.23 13.47 -10.19
CA GLU A 206 -8.68 13.40 -10.02
C GLU A 206 -9.07 13.37 -8.54
N ILE A 207 -8.35 12.59 -7.74
CA ILE A 207 -8.58 12.52 -6.29
C ILE A 207 -8.34 13.87 -5.62
N VAL A 208 -7.29 14.60 -6.02
CA VAL A 208 -7.02 15.96 -5.54
C VAL A 208 -8.19 16.89 -5.88
N ALA A 209 -8.66 16.90 -7.13
CA ALA A 209 -9.78 17.75 -7.56
C ALA A 209 -11.09 17.42 -6.82
N ARG A 210 -11.31 16.15 -6.47
CA ARG A 210 -12.43 15.71 -5.64
C ARG A 210 -12.32 16.24 -4.21
N CYS A 211 -11.14 16.13 -3.60
CA CYS A 211 -10.88 16.69 -2.27
C CYS A 211 -11.12 18.21 -2.25
N GLU A 212 -10.62 18.94 -3.25
CA GLU A 212 -10.85 20.38 -3.40
C GLU A 212 -12.34 20.72 -3.53
N SER A 213 -13.10 19.91 -4.28
CA SER A 213 -14.56 20.09 -4.43
C SER A 213 -15.29 19.84 -3.10
N LEU A 214 -14.89 18.80 -2.35
CA LEU A 214 -15.45 18.46 -1.05
C LEU A 214 -15.13 19.53 0.02
N ALA A 215 -14.01 20.26 -0.13
CA ALA A 215 -13.61 21.31 0.81
C ALA A 215 -14.65 22.44 0.95
N ALA A 216 -15.52 22.65 -0.04
CA ALA A 216 -16.60 23.62 0.05
C ALA A 216 -17.65 23.28 1.12
N ALA A 217 -17.90 21.99 1.36
CA ALA A 217 -18.86 21.50 2.36
C ALA A 217 -18.17 20.98 3.63
N HIS A 218 -16.92 20.51 3.50
CA HIS A 218 -16.13 19.91 4.56
C HIS A 218 -14.74 20.57 4.61
N PRO A 219 -14.58 21.69 5.35
CA PRO A 219 -13.35 22.51 5.31
C PRO A 219 -12.04 21.77 5.60
N ALA A 220 -12.09 20.65 6.32
CA ALA A 220 -10.91 19.82 6.63
C ALA A 220 -10.22 19.22 5.39
N PHE A 221 -10.92 19.08 4.26
CA PHE A 221 -10.29 18.69 2.99
C PHE A 221 -9.29 19.73 2.47
N SER A 222 -9.36 20.98 2.92
CA SER A 222 -8.35 22.00 2.61
C SER A 222 -6.97 21.71 3.21
N TRP A 223 -6.86 20.75 4.12
CA TRP A 223 -5.60 20.31 4.73
C TRP A 223 -4.95 19.14 4.00
N LEU A 224 -5.46 18.81 2.81
CA LEU A 224 -4.83 17.87 1.89
C LEU A 224 -3.35 18.23 1.72
N THR A 225 -2.48 17.26 2.02
CA THR A 225 -1.04 17.40 1.84
C THR A 225 -0.54 16.33 0.88
N GLY A 226 0.12 16.72 -0.20
CA GLY A 226 0.79 15.78 -1.12
C GLY A 226 2.25 15.54 -0.75
N TYR A 227 2.77 14.34 -0.98
CA TYR A 227 4.21 14.03 -0.89
C TYR A 227 4.74 13.55 -2.24
N PHE A 228 5.92 14.03 -2.58
CA PHE A 228 6.58 13.69 -3.84
C PHE A 228 7.45 12.46 -3.71
N ASP A 229 7.45 11.63 -4.75
CA ASP A 229 8.44 10.58 -4.93
C ASP A 229 9.76 11.14 -5.50
N PRO A 230 10.81 10.31 -5.66
CA PRO A 230 12.10 10.76 -6.21
C PRO A 230 12.04 11.30 -7.66
N ARG A 231 10.90 11.19 -8.35
CA ARG A 231 10.67 11.73 -9.69
C ARG A 231 9.91 13.07 -9.64
N ASP A 232 9.77 13.66 -8.45
CA ASP A 232 9.00 14.87 -8.20
C ASP A 232 7.52 14.74 -8.62
N VAL A 233 6.94 13.53 -8.51
CA VAL A 233 5.52 13.29 -8.78
C VAL A 233 4.76 13.04 -7.47
N PRO A 234 3.59 13.68 -7.23
CA PRO A 234 2.75 13.38 -6.08
C PRO A 234 2.30 11.91 -6.09
N GLY A 235 2.87 11.11 -5.20
CA GLY A 235 2.64 9.66 -5.14
C GLY A 235 1.81 9.20 -3.95
N SER A 236 1.55 10.11 -3.01
CA SER A 236 0.75 9.88 -1.81
C SER A 236 0.16 11.18 -1.31
N LEU A 237 -1.03 11.09 -0.72
CA LEU A 237 -1.72 12.22 -0.12
C LEU A 237 -2.00 11.91 1.36
N ARG A 238 -1.97 12.92 2.21
CA ARG A 238 -2.34 12.84 3.62
C ARG A 238 -3.50 13.77 3.91
N LEU A 239 -4.48 13.28 4.66
CA LEU A 239 -5.69 14.00 5.05
C LEU A 239 -6.04 13.72 6.51
N PRO A 240 -6.76 14.62 7.19
CA PRO A 240 -7.31 14.36 8.52
C PRO A 240 -8.25 13.15 8.52
N ALA A 241 -8.20 12.31 9.55
CA ALA A 241 -9.01 11.10 9.71
C ALA A 241 -10.52 11.37 9.60
N GLU A 242 -10.95 12.60 9.94
CA GLU A 242 -12.35 12.97 9.82
C GLU A 242 -12.88 13.05 8.37
N CYS A 243 -11.99 13.26 7.39
CA CYS A 243 -12.32 13.28 5.97
C CYS A 243 -12.57 11.88 5.39
N LEU A 244 -12.09 10.83 6.06
CA LEU A 244 -12.09 9.46 5.52
C LEU A 244 -13.48 8.96 5.12
N PRO A 245 -14.54 9.02 5.97
CA PRO A 245 -15.85 8.48 5.59
C PRO A 245 -16.45 9.18 4.38
N VAL A 246 -16.24 10.50 4.27
CA VAL A 246 -16.74 11.32 3.15
C VAL A 246 -15.98 11.00 1.86
N LEU A 247 -14.64 10.94 1.94
CA LEU A 247 -13.82 10.63 0.77
C LEU A 247 -14.05 9.21 0.27
N HIS A 248 -14.16 8.24 1.19
CA HIS A 248 -14.45 6.85 0.84
C HIS A 248 -15.74 6.74 0.02
N ALA A 249 -16.83 7.34 0.51
CA ALA A 249 -18.11 7.34 -0.18
C ALA A 249 -18.07 8.06 -1.55
N ASP A 250 -17.35 9.19 -1.66
CA ASP A 250 -17.19 9.91 -2.93
C ASP A 250 -16.44 9.06 -3.97
N LEU A 251 -15.33 8.43 -3.54
CA LEU A 251 -14.51 7.58 -4.41
C LEU A 251 -15.27 6.33 -4.86
N GLU A 252 -16.01 5.67 -3.97
CA GLU A 252 -16.87 4.54 -4.34
C GLU A 252 -17.97 4.96 -5.33
N ALA A 253 -18.63 6.10 -5.09
CA ALA A 253 -19.66 6.63 -5.99
C ALA A 253 -19.10 7.01 -7.38
N ALA A 254 -17.81 7.36 -7.43
CA ALA A 254 -17.07 7.63 -8.65
C ALA A 254 -16.54 6.37 -9.37
N GLY A 255 -16.74 5.19 -8.79
CA GLY A 255 -16.31 3.91 -9.39
C GLY A 255 -14.88 3.49 -9.06
N PHE A 256 -14.21 4.16 -8.11
CA PHE A 256 -12.92 3.67 -7.62
C PHE A 256 -13.10 2.42 -6.77
N ALA A 257 -12.24 1.43 -6.97
CA ALA A 257 -12.10 0.31 -6.02
C ALA A 257 -11.30 0.80 -4.80
N VAL A 258 -11.93 0.88 -3.63
CA VAL A 258 -11.30 1.43 -2.43
C VAL A 258 -10.96 0.33 -1.42
N ASP A 259 -9.68 0.25 -1.04
CA ASP A 259 -9.24 -0.56 0.09
C ASP A 259 -8.99 0.32 1.32
N THR A 260 -9.33 -0.16 2.50
CA THR A 260 -9.18 0.58 3.77
C THR A 260 -8.59 -0.28 4.87
N TRP A 261 -7.77 0.34 5.73
CA TRP A 261 -7.14 -0.27 6.91
C TRP A 261 -6.92 0.77 8.02
N TRP A 262 -7.14 0.36 9.29
CA TRP A 262 -7.27 1.26 10.46
C TRP A 262 -6.35 0.93 11.62
#